data_AF-A0A2T0S4P9-F1
#
_entry.id   AF-A0A2T0S4P9-F1
#
_cell.length_a   1.000
_cell.length_b   1.000
_cell.length_c   1.000
_cell.angle_alpha   90.00
_cell.angle_beta   90.00
_cell.angle_gamma   90.00
#
_symmetry.space_group_name_H-M   'P 1'
#
loop_
_entity.id
_entity.type
_entity.pdbx_description
1 polymer ?
#
loop_
_entity_poly.entity_id
_entity_poly.type
_entity_poly.pdbx_seq_one_letter_code
_entity_poly.pdbx_strand_id
1 'polypeptide(L)'
;MRRTVSIIAAATVALAGSLMAGGPASAATPPLRFHGAQYDSPGSDNRSNTSLNNEWVSLVNSGSRAVNLNGYTIRDKANHTYKFGNVTIAANGGRLWLHTGKGTNGTKDRYWGSGNYIWNNDGDTAYLRNASGTQLDTCSWGYKSGRTWIGC
;
A
#
# COMPACT_ATOMS: atom_id res chain seq x y z
N MET A 1 68.71 -49.15 23.06
CA MET A 1 67.31 -49.13 23.55
C MET A 1 66.47 -48.36 22.55
N ARG A 2 65.43 -49.00 21.99
CA ARG A 2 64.56 -48.46 20.94
C ARG A 2 63.53 -47.51 21.54
N ARG A 3 63.32 -46.33 20.95
CA ARG A 3 61.99 -45.72 20.74
C ARG A 3 62.00 -44.78 19.52
N THR A 4 61.32 -45.21 18.48
CA THR A 4 60.85 -44.47 17.30
C THR A 4 59.62 -43.63 17.63
N VAL A 5 59.40 -42.47 16.97
CA VAL A 5 58.12 -41.88 16.48
C VAL A 5 58.50 -40.65 15.61
N SER A 6 58.45 -40.71 14.28
CA SER A 6 57.36 -40.35 13.33
C SER A 6 57.39 -38.89 12.79
N ILE A 7 58.06 -38.71 11.65
CA ILE A 7 57.60 -38.20 10.34
C ILE A 7 56.42 -37.17 10.24
N ILE A 8 56.79 -35.96 9.75
CA ILE A 8 56.28 -35.16 8.59
C ILE A 8 54.90 -34.42 8.63
N ALA A 9 55.04 -33.07 8.73
CA ALA A 9 54.63 -31.97 7.83
C ALA A 9 53.19 -31.39 7.66
N ALA A 10 53.23 -30.04 7.57
CA ALA A 10 52.57 -29.12 6.63
C ALA A 10 51.13 -28.62 6.88
N ALA A 11 51.09 -27.41 7.46
CA ALA A 11 50.33 -26.20 7.11
C ALA A 11 49.09 -26.27 6.21
N THR A 12 47.98 -25.66 6.67
CA THR A 12 47.17 -24.73 5.86
C THR A 12 46.52 -23.67 6.76
N VAL A 13 46.62 -22.41 6.33
CA VAL A 13 45.91 -21.24 6.86
C VAL A 13 44.45 -21.33 6.40
N ALA A 14 43.49 -21.20 7.32
CA ALA A 14 42.09 -20.96 6.97
C ALA A 14 41.67 -19.60 7.55
N LEU A 15 41.27 -18.70 6.65
CA LEU A 15 40.89 -17.32 6.91
C LEU A 15 39.69 -17.23 7.87
N ALA A 16 39.79 -16.33 8.85
CA ALA A 16 38.64 -15.86 9.61
C ALA A 16 37.71 -15.09 8.66
N GLY A 17 36.61 -15.72 8.24
CA GLY A 17 35.54 -15.08 7.47
C GLY A 17 34.73 -14.15 8.36
N SER A 18 34.96 -12.85 8.25
CA SER A 18 34.08 -11.84 8.84
C SER A 18 32.69 -11.96 8.22
N LEU A 19 31.71 -12.42 9.01
CA LEU A 19 30.29 -12.32 8.69
C LEU A 19 29.93 -10.83 8.60
N MET A 20 29.91 -10.27 7.40
CA MET A 20 29.25 -8.99 7.16
C MET A 20 27.76 -9.23 7.40
N ALA A 21 27.29 -8.84 8.58
CA ALA A 21 25.87 -8.75 8.88
C ALA A 21 25.25 -7.84 7.81
N GLY A 22 24.43 -8.42 6.93
CA GLY A 22 23.59 -7.66 6.02
C GLY A 22 22.75 -6.72 6.87
N GLY A 23 23.01 -5.41 6.74
CA GLY A 23 22.16 -4.40 7.34
C GLY A 23 20.70 -4.61 6.92
N PRO A 24 19.72 -4.09 7.68
CA PRO A 24 18.33 -4.26 7.31
C PRO A 24 18.15 -3.79 5.87
N ALA A 25 17.69 -4.69 5.00
CA ALA A 25 17.26 -4.31 3.67
C ALA A 25 16.12 -3.32 3.87
N SER A 26 16.38 -2.02 3.69
CA SER A 26 15.32 -1.04 3.59
C SER A 26 14.46 -1.46 2.42
N ALA A 27 13.28 -1.99 2.70
CA ALA A 27 12.28 -2.26 1.69
C ALA A 27 12.02 -0.94 0.95
N ALA A 28 12.32 -0.91 -0.34
CA ALA A 28 12.02 0.25 -1.17
C ALA A 28 10.53 0.53 -1.04
N THR A 29 10.15 1.78 -0.76
CA THR A 29 8.74 2.19 -0.75
C THR A 29 8.13 1.80 -2.09
N PRO A 30 7.02 1.04 -2.12
CA PRO A 30 6.39 0.67 -3.36
C PRO A 30 6.05 1.90 -4.19
N PRO A 31 6.27 1.89 -5.51
CA PRO A 31 6.03 3.04 -6.36
C PRO A 31 4.55 3.42 -6.41
N LEU A 32 3.65 2.45 -6.19
CA LEU A 32 2.23 2.67 -6.05
C LEU A 32 1.84 2.57 -4.58
N ARG A 33 1.24 3.65 -4.05
CA ARG A 33 0.86 3.78 -2.64
C ARG A 33 -0.37 4.67 -2.48
N PHE A 34 -0.95 4.73 -1.29
CA PHE A 34 -1.95 5.74 -0.98
C PHE A 34 -1.32 7.13 -0.97
N HIS A 35 -2.09 8.13 -1.40
CA HIS A 35 -1.74 9.54 -1.32
C HIS A 35 -2.56 10.29 -0.26
N GLY A 36 -3.79 9.84 0.00
CA GLY A 36 -4.66 10.48 0.95
C GLY A 36 -6.02 9.80 1.04
N ALA A 37 -6.70 10.06 2.14
CA ALA A 37 -8.05 9.61 2.41
C ALA A 37 -8.88 10.77 2.97
N GLN A 38 -10.02 11.06 2.35
CA GLN A 38 -11.11 11.87 2.92
C GLN A 38 -12.13 10.87 3.45
N TYR A 39 -12.02 10.56 4.73
CA TYR A 39 -12.80 9.49 5.36
C TYR A 39 -14.08 9.98 5.99
N ASP A 40 -14.15 11.27 6.32
CA ASP A 40 -15.35 11.93 6.84
C ASP A 40 -15.86 12.91 5.77
N SER A 41 -17.10 12.70 5.34
CA SER A 41 -17.69 13.46 4.25
C SER A 41 -17.97 14.90 4.72
N PRO A 42 -17.46 15.95 4.04
CA PRO A 42 -17.80 17.31 4.40
C PRO A 42 -19.31 17.57 4.28
N GLY A 43 -19.91 18.05 5.37
CA GLY A 43 -21.34 18.34 5.45
C GLY A 43 -22.08 17.31 6.31
N SER A 44 -23.36 17.10 6.05
CA SER A 44 -24.17 16.12 6.78
C SER A 44 -24.09 14.74 6.15
N ASP A 45 -23.89 13.72 6.98
CA ASP A 45 -23.91 12.31 6.58
C ASP A 45 -25.33 11.81 6.32
N ASN A 46 -25.83 12.09 5.11
CA ASN A 46 -27.19 11.78 4.70
C ASN A 46 -27.29 10.62 3.70
N ARG A 47 -26.16 9.94 3.41
CA ARG A 47 -26.06 8.87 2.40
C ARG A 47 -26.51 9.27 0.99
N SER A 48 -26.65 10.56 0.72
CA SER A 48 -26.81 11.03 -0.65
C SER A 48 -25.58 10.65 -1.47
N ASN A 49 -25.75 10.47 -2.79
CA ASN A 49 -24.63 10.15 -3.67
C ASN A 49 -23.52 11.21 -3.59
N THR A 50 -23.89 12.48 -3.39
CA THR A 50 -22.94 13.58 -3.20
C THR A 50 -22.12 13.40 -1.93
N SER A 51 -22.77 13.11 -0.81
CA SER A 51 -22.05 12.87 0.46
C SER A 51 -21.17 11.61 0.37
N LEU A 52 -21.66 10.53 -0.23
CA LEU A 52 -20.86 9.33 -0.46
C LEU A 52 -19.65 9.59 -1.37
N ASN A 53 -19.80 10.39 -2.43
CA ASN A 53 -18.67 10.69 -3.32
C ASN A 53 -17.64 11.66 -2.72
N ASN A 54 -18.02 12.41 -1.69
CA ASN A 54 -17.07 13.20 -0.91
C ASN A 54 -16.25 12.36 0.07
N GLU A 55 -16.56 11.07 0.22
CA GLU A 55 -15.71 10.09 0.89
C GLU A 55 -14.85 9.37 -0.17
N TRP A 56 -13.53 9.41 -0.02
CA TRP A 56 -12.62 8.85 -1.02
C TRP A 56 -11.26 8.48 -0.46
N VAL A 57 -10.60 7.55 -1.16
CA VAL A 57 -9.16 7.31 -1.05
C VAL A 57 -8.50 7.58 -2.38
N SER A 58 -7.24 7.99 -2.35
CA SER A 58 -6.47 8.28 -3.56
C SER A 58 -5.17 7.51 -3.57
N LEU A 59 -4.76 7.10 -4.77
CA LEU A 59 -3.48 6.45 -5.03
C LEU A 59 -2.56 7.41 -5.76
N VAL A 60 -1.25 7.27 -5.54
CA VAL A 60 -0.20 7.92 -6.31
C VAL A 60 0.80 6.89 -6.83
N ASN A 61 1.23 7.07 -8.07
CA ASN A 61 2.33 6.34 -8.66
C ASN A 61 3.57 7.25 -8.74
N SER A 62 4.47 7.13 -7.78
CA SER A 62 5.76 7.83 -7.76
C SER A 62 6.86 7.10 -8.55
N GLY A 63 6.55 5.96 -9.17
CA GLY A 63 7.48 5.22 -10.02
C GLY A 63 7.72 5.88 -11.37
N SER A 64 8.76 5.43 -12.07
CA SER A 64 9.15 5.92 -13.39
C SER A 64 8.37 5.27 -14.55
N ARG A 65 7.45 4.34 -14.25
CA ARG A 65 6.63 3.63 -15.24
C ARG A 65 5.16 3.72 -14.87
N ALA A 66 4.30 3.76 -15.87
CA ALA A 66 2.86 3.70 -15.65
C ALA A 66 2.47 2.34 -15.05
N VAL A 67 1.45 2.33 -14.19
CA VAL A 67 0.97 1.13 -13.50
C VAL A 67 -0.47 0.85 -13.90
N ASN A 68 -0.73 -0.33 -14.45
CA ASN A 68 -2.08 -0.83 -14.71
C ASN A 68 -2.61 -1.51 -13.44
N LEU A 69 -3.79 -1.10 -12.99
CA LEU A 69 -4.43 -1.60 -11.77
C LEU A 69 -5.32 -2.82 -11.99
N ASN A 70 -5.35 -3.44 -13.17
CA ASN A 70 -6.22 -4.58 -13.41
C ASN A 70 -5.97 -5.70 -12.39
N GLY A 71 -7.01 -6.04 -11.62
CA GLY A 71 -6.94 -7.05 -10.56
C GLY A 71 -6.42 -6.55 -9.20
N TYR A 72 -5.94 -5.31 -9.10
CA TYR A 72 -5.58 -4.69 -7.83
C TYR A 72 -6.82 -4.49 -6.97
N THR A 73 -6.63 -4.42 -5.66
CA THR A 73 -7.73 -4.21 -4.72
C THR A 73 -7.41 -3.14 -3.69
N ILE A 74 -8.45 -2.43 -3.28
CA ILE A 74 -8.48 -1.63 -2.05
C ILE A 74 -9.49 -2.27 -1.13
N ARG A 75 -9.14 -2.41 0.15
CA ARG A 75 -9.99 -2.97 1.19
C ARG A 75 -9.96 -2.11 2.45
N ASP A 76 -11.06 -2.00 3.16
CA ASP A 76 -11.11 -1.40 4.50
C ASP A 76 -10.85 -2.45 5.59
N LYS A 77 -10.92 -2.04 6.86
CA LYS A 77 -10.78 -2.96 8.00
C LYS A 77 -11.98 -3.92 8.15
N ALA A 78 -13.18 -3.54 7.70
CA ALA A 78 -14.37 -4.39 7.75
C ALA A 78 -14.51 -5.37 6.56
N ASN A 79 -13.54 -5.41 5.65
CA ASN A 79 -13.45 -6.28 4.46
C ASN A 79 -14.36 -5.90 3.26
N HIS A 80 -14.92 -4.71 3.23
CA HIS A 80 -15.41 -4.13 1.97
C HIS A 80 -14.24 -4.04 0.99
N THR A 81 -14.39 -4.69 -0.17
CA THR A 81 -13.32 -4.77 -1.17
C THR A 81 -13.76 -4.15 -2.49
N TYR A 82 -12.97 -3.20 -2.99
CA TYR A 82 -13.04 -2.72 -4.36
C TYR A 82 -11.99 -3.42 -5.21
N LYS A 83 -12.40 -3.97 -6.35
CA LYS A 83 -11.48 -4.57 -7.34
C LYS A 83 -11.40 -3.68 -8.57
N PHE A 84 -10.19 -3.25 -8.91
CA PHE A 84 -9.95 -2.47 -10.11
C PHE A 84 -10.06 -3.35 -11.37
N GLY A 85 -10.71 -2.79 -12.39
CA GLY A 85 -10.61 -3.26 -13.77
C GLY A 85 -9.42 -2.62 -14.49
N ASN A 86 -9.49 -2.55 -15.82
CA ASN A 86 -8.45 -1.95 -16.63
C ASN A 86 -8.42 -0.42 -16.46
N VAL A 87 -7.46 0.09 -15.70
CA VAL A 87 -7.17 1.53 -15.55
C VAL A 87 -5.69 1.69 -15.25
N THR A 88 -5.09 2.77 -15.75
CA THR A 88 -3.65 3.02 -15.63
C THR A 88 -3.40 4.33 -14.93
N ILE A 89 -2.53 4.31 -13.92
CA ILE A 89 -1.96 5.52 -13.32
C ILE A 89 -0.63 5.82 -14.00
N ALA A 90 -0.51 7.02 -14.56
CA ALA A 90 0.73 7.49 -15.19
C ALA A 90 1.92 7.49 -14.21
N ALA A 91 3.14 7.43 -14.74
CA ALA A 91 4.36 7.57 -13.97
C ALA A 91 4.50 8.97 -13.33
N ASN A 92 5.57 9.15 -12.55
CA ASN A 92 6.06 10.46 -12.10
C ASN A 92 5.01 11.30 -11.34
N GLY A 93 4.28 10.66 -10.44
CA GLY A 93 3.31 11.32 -9.56
C GLY A 93 1.88 11.33 -10.09
N GLY A 94 1.55 10.51 -11.09
CA GLY A 94 0.17 10.30 -11.51
C GLY A 94 -0.73 9.84 -10.36
N ARG A 95 -2.00 10.23 -10.38
CA ARG A 95 -2.97 9.96 -9.30
C ARG A 95 -4.30 9.45 -9.81
N LEU A 96 -4.99 8.71 -8.95
CA LEU A 96 -6.35 8.21 -9.16
C LEU A 96 -7.11 8.25 -7.83
N TRP A 97 -8.38 8.62 -7.90
CA TRP A 97 -9.32 8.67 -6.77
C TRP A 97 -10.34 7.55 -6.89
N LEU A 98 -10.65 6.93 -5.74
CA LEU A 98 -11.75 5.99 -5.59
C LEU A 98 -12.76 6.62 -4.63
N HIS A 99 -13.88 7.07 -5.19
CA HIS A 99 -15.02 7.61 -4.47
C HIS A 99 -15.94 6.48 -3.98
N THR A 100 -16.53 6.65 -2.79
CA THR A 100 -17.39 5.63 -2.19
C THR A 100 -18.73 5.47 -2.91
N GLY A 101 -19.33 6.56 -3.39
CA GLY A 101 -20.65 6.53 -4.03
C GLY A 101 -20.65 6.01 -5.47
N LYS A 102 -21.72 6.35 -6.20
CA LYS A 102 -21.94 6.01 -7.61
C LYS A 102 -21.47 7.13 -8.52
N GLY A 103 -20.98 6.74 -9.70
CA GLY A 103 -20.58 7.65 -10.75
C GLY A 103 -20.06 6.89 -11.97
N THR A 104 -19.60 7.63 -12.97
CA THR A 104 -19.04 7.05 -14.20
C THR A 104 -17.53 7.01 -14.08
N ASN A 105 -16.96 5.80 -14.20
CA ASN A 105 -15.51 5.62 -14.15
C ASN A 105 -14.82 6.40 -15.28
N GLY A 106 -13.76 7.12 -14.93
CA GLY A 106 -12.89 7.84 -15.85
C GLY A 106 -11.43 7.37 -15.75
N THR A 107 -10.53 8.21 -16.26
CA THR A 107 -9.08 7.95 -16.24
C THR A 107 -8.45 8.21 -14.88
N LYS A 108 -9.00 9.15 -14.11
CA LYS A 108 -8.53 9.53 -12.77
C LYS A 108 -9.53 9.22 -11.66
N ASP A 109 -10.79 9.01 -12.00
CA ASP A 109 -11.86 8.86 -11.02
C ASP A 109 -12.52 7.51 -11.16
N ARG A 110 -12.63 6.80 -10.04
CA ARG A 110 -13.29 5.51 -9.92
C ARG A 110 -14.36 5.62 -8.87
N TYR A 111 -15.41 4.84 -9.04
CA TYR A 111 -16.56 4.84 -8.14
C TYR A 111 -16.79 3.43 -7.63
N TRP A 112 -16.88 3.28 -6.32
CA TRP A 112 -17.18 2.00 -5.67
C TRP A 112 -18.62 1.56 -5.97
N GLY A 113 -19.52 2.52 -6.16
CA GLY A 113 -20.94 2.26 -6.39
C GLY A 113 -21.69 1.89 -5.12
N SER A 114 -21.10 2.14 -3.94
CA SER A 114 -21.72 1.85 -2.65
C SER A 114 -22.93 2.76 -2.40
N GLY A 115 -23.92 2.22 -1.69
CA GLY A 115 -25.03 3.00 -1.12
C GLY A 115 -24.80 3.39 0.35
N ASN A 116 -23.67 2.99 0.93
CA ASN A 116 -23.28 3.27 2.31
C ASN A 116 -21.82 3.76 2.35
N TYR A 117 -21.50 4.52 3.39
CA TYR A 117 -20.12 4.88 3.75
C TYR A 117 -19.28 3.62 3.96
N ILE A 118 -18.02 3.69 3.54
CA ILE A 118 -17.07 2.58 3.66
C ILE A 118 -16.02 2.90 4.72
N TRP A 119 -15.62 4.16 4.80
CA TRP A 119 -14.53 4.62 5.66
C TRP A 119 -15.08 5.06 7.02
N ASN A 120 -14.51 4.54 8.11
CA ASN A 120 -14.98 4.88 9.46
C ASN A 120 -14.34 6.19 10.00
N ASN A 121 -15.18 7.14 10.42
CA ASN A 121 -14.79 8.43 11.03
C ASN A 121 -14.01 8.28 12.33
N ASP A 122 -14.31 7.26 13.14
CA ASP A 122 -13.65 7.04 14.43
C ASP A 122 -12.27 6.39 14.28
N GLY A 123 -12.01 5.79 13.12
CA GLY A 123 -10.74 5.19 12.77
C GLY A 123 -10.88 3.95 11.90
N ASP A 124 -10.02 3.86 10.90
CA ASP A 124 -10.04 2.80 9.91
C ASP A 124 -8.65 2.59 9.30
N THR A 125 -8.55 1.60 8.41
CA THR A 125 -7.35 1.31 7.64
C THR A 125 -7.72 0.88 6.24
N ALA A 126 -7.23 1.62 5.25
CA ALA A 126 -7.26 1.21 3.86
C ALA A 126 -6.03 0.35 3.53
N TYR A 127 -6.24 -0.78 2.86
CA TYR A 127 -5.22 -1.73 2.45
C TYR A 127 -5.15 -1.78 0.92
N LEU A 128 -3.99 -1.52 0.33
CA LEU A 128 -3.75 -1.64 -1.11
C LEU A 128 -3.04 -2.97 -1.39
N ARG A 129 -3.59 -3.77 -2.30
CA ARG A 129 -2.98 -5.03 -2.75
C ARG A 129 -2.88 -5.10 -4.26
N ASN A 130 -1.79 -5.68 -4.74
CA ASN A 130 -1.61 -5.95 -6.16
C ASN A 130 -2.49 -7.12 -6.64
N ALA A 131 -2.43 -7.42 -7.95
CA ALA A 131 -3.21 -8.49 -8.56
C ALA A 131 -2.88 -9.91 -8.04
N SER A 132 -1.69 -10.14 -7.46
CA SER A 132 -1.35 -11.42 -6.81
C SER A 132 -1.77 -11.48 -5.34
N GLY A 133 -2.44 -10.44 -4.82
CA GLY A 133 -2.87 -10.35 -3.43
C GLY A 133 -1.79 -9.91 -2.45
N THR A 134 -0.60 -9.55 -2.93
CA THR A 134 0.47 -9.00 -2.09
C THR A 134 0.10 -7.59 -1.65
N GLN A 135 0.18 -7.33 -0.35
CA GLN A 135 -0.04 -6.00 0.19
C GLN A 135 1.12 -5.08 -0.18
N LEU A 136 0.78 -3.93 -0.78
CA LEU A 136 1.73 -2.91 -1.17
C LEU A 136 1.81 -1.80 -0.13
N ASP A 137 0.66 -1.33 0.35
CA ASP A 137 0.61 -0.17 1.23
C ASP A 137 -0.64 -0.17 2.11
N THR A 138 -0.61 0.64 3.16
CA THR A 138 -1.74 0.88 4.05
C THR A 138 -1.82 2.35 4.43
N CYS A 139 -3.02 2.90 4.48
CA CYS A 139 -3.26 4.20 5.09
C CYS A 139 -4.23 4.06 6.26
N SER A 140 -3.77 4.42 7.46
CA SER A 140 -4.55 4.29 8.70
C SER A 140 -4.82 5.66 9.30
N TRP A 141 -6.01 5.82 9.88
CA TRP A 141 -6.36 7.00 10.67
C TRP A 141 -7.15 6.60 11.90
N GLY A 142 -7.20 7.53 12.84
CA GLY A 142 -8.07 7.49 14.00
C GLY A 142 -8.75 8.83 14.18
N TYR A 143 -9.77 8.85 15.03
CA TYR A 143 -10.47 10.06 15.40
C TYR A 143 -9.52 11.18 15.82
N LYS A 144 -9.71 12.36 15.24
CA LYS A 144 -9.09 13.61 15.68
C LYS A 144 -10.08 14.73 15.43
N SER A 145 -10.41 15.50 16.47
CA SER A 145 -11.39 16.59 16.40
C SER A 145 -11.10 17.52 15.22
N GLY A 146 -12.13 17.74 14.39
CA GLY A 146 -12.09 18.61 13.21
C GLY A 146 -11.27 18.09 12.02
N ARG A 147 -10.69 16.88 12.09
CA ARG A 147 -9.95 16.29 10.96
C ARG A 147 -10.86 15.31 10.21
N THR A 148 -11.10 15.61 8.95
CA THR A 148 -11.92 14.79 8.05
C THR A 148 -11.10 14.05 6.99
N TRP A 149 -9.82 14.42 6.84
CA TRP A 149 -8.90 13.84 5.87
C TRP A 149 -7.50 13.65 6.43
N ILE A 150 -6.74 12.76 5.80
CA ILE A 150 -5.33 12.51 6.10
C ILE A 150 -4.52 12.33 4.82
N GLY A 151 -3.29 12.85 4.83
CA GLY A 151 -2.29 12.52 3.83
C GLY A 151 -1.62 11.19 4.15
N CYS A 152 -1.41 10.41 3.09
CA CYS A 152 -0.61 9.19 3.09
C CYS A 152 0.59 9.44 2.13
#